data_AF-A0A291GUJ6-F1
#
_entry.id   AF-A0A291GUJ6-F1
#
_cell.length_a   1.000
_cell.length_b   1.000
_cell.length_c   1.000
_cell.angle_alpha   90.00
_cell.angle_beta   90.00
_cell.angle_gamma   90.00
#
_symmetry.space_group_name_H-M   'P 1'
#
loop_
_entity.id
_entity.type
_entity.pdbx_description
1 polymer ?
#
loop_
_entity_poly.entity_id
_entity_poly.type
_entity_poly.pdbx_seq_one_letter_code
_entity_poly.pdbx_strand_id
1 'polypeptide(L)'
;MSTPQERVHDTTRRLLDLLEHGESLSPEAIELRAELAEATAEAGHLDDSYYQVEELVKDARREHGPDHPAVLRAVEAVEAVRAIGMRAAESSGAEG
;
A
#
# COMPACT_ATOMS: atom_id res chain seq x y z
N MET A 1 0.40 10.58 -17.25
CA MET A 1 0.13 10.18 -15.85
C MET A 1 -0.75 8.96 -15.93
N SER A 2 -0.29 7.80 -15.44
CA SER A 2 -1.09 6.57 -15.43
C SER A 2 -2.26 6.73 -14.46
N THR A 3 -3.41 6.15 -14.77
CA THR A 3 -4.57 6.14 -13.86
C THR A 3 -4.25 5.33 -12.59
N PRO A 4 -4.99 5.56 -11.48
CA PRO A 4 -4.85 4.73 -10.28
C PRO A 4 -5.01 3.24 -10.56
N GLN A 5 -5.95 2.87 -11.43
CA GLN A 5 -6.20 1.48 -11.81
C GLN A 5 -5.03 0.88 -12.60
N GLU A 6 -4.43 1.65 -13.50
CA GLU A 6 -3.20 1.22 -14.20
C GLU A 6 -2.03 1.01 -13.23
N ARG A 7 -1.88 1.88 -12.22
CA ARG A 7 -0.84 1.69 -11.18
C ARG A 7 -1.09 0.42 -10.37
N VAL A 8 -2.32 0.18 -9.90
CA VAL A 8 -2.67 -1.07 -9.20
C VAL A 8 -2.30 -2.29 -10.04
N HIS A 9 -2.64 -2.27 -11.33
CA HIS A 9 -2.34 -3.38 -12.22
C HIS A 9 -0.83 -3.60 -12.41
N ASP A 10 -0.07 -2.54 -12.71
CA ASP A 10 1.37 -2.61 -12.93
C ASP A 10 2.12 -3.07 -11.67
N THR A 11 1.80 -2.46 -10.52
CA THR A 11 2.42 -2.81 -9.24
C THR A 11 2.08 -4.24 -8.83
N THR A 12 0.83 -4.69 -9.02
CA THR A 12 0.46 -6.09 -8.76
C THR A 12 1.28 -7.04 -9.61
N ARG A 13 1.45 -6.74 -10.90
CA ARG A 13 2.25 -7.57 -11.81
C ARG A 13 3.71 -7.66 -11.36
N ARG A 14 4.31 -6.52 -11.00
CA ARG A 14 5.71 -6.47 -10.50
C ARG A 14 5.87 -7.21 -9.18
N LEU A 15 4.89 -7.10 -8.28
CA LEU A 15 4.91 -7.83 -7.01
C LEU A 15 4.85 -9.34 -7.25
N LEU A 16 3.95 -9.81 -8.12
CA LEU A 16 3.85 -11.24 -8.45
C LEU A 16 5.16 -11.79 -9.03
N ASP A 17 5.79 -11.05 -9.95
CA ASP A 17 7.08 -11.43 -10.53
C ASP A 17 8.18 -11.53 -9.46
N LEU A 18 8.24 -10.57 -8.54
CA LEU A 18 9.21 -10.58 -7.44
C LEU A 18 8.94 -11.72 -6.45
N LEU A 19 7.67 -11.99 -6.13
CA LEU A 19 7.26 -13.09 -5.26
C LEU A 19 7.56 -14.47 -5.85
N GLU A 20 7.53 -14.62 -7.17
CA GLU A 20 7.93 -15.86 -7.85
C GLU A 20 9.44 -16.14 -7.72
N HIS A 21 10.26 -15.10 -7.50
CA HIS A 21 11.74 -15.21 -7.56
C HIS A 21 12.46 -15.09 -6.21
N GLY A 22 11.84 -14.59 -5.13
CA GLY A 22 12.47 -14.63 -3.80
C GLY A 22 11.88 -13.67 -2.76
N GLU A 23 11.61 -14.23 -1.57
CA GLU A 23 11.11 -13.65 -0.31
C GLU A 23 10.14 -12.46 -0.41
N SER A 24 8.88 -12.75 -0.05
CA SER A 24 7.73 -11.84 0.06
C SER A 24 7.88 -10.64 0.99
N LEU A 25 9.05 -10.52 1.63
CA LEU A 25 9.35 -9.62 2.71
C LEU A 25 10.67 -8.89 2.49
N SER A 26 11.28 -8.95 1.30
CA SER A 26 12.42 -8.09 0.97
C SER A 26 12.01 -6.60 1.04
N PRO A 27 12.96 -5.67 1.28
CA PRO A 27 12.66 -4.24 1.27
C PRO A 27 11.97 -3.76 -0.02
N GLU A 28 12.35 -4.33 -1.17
CA GLU A 28 11.72 -4.04 -2.47
C GLU A 28 10.28 -4.58 -2.52
N ALA A 29 10.02 -5.78 -2.00
CA ALA A 29 8.66 -6.30 -1.88
C ALA A 29 7.78 -5.40 -1.01
N ILE A 30 8.34 -4.89 0.09
CA ILE A 30 7.64 -3.98 1.02
C ILE A 30 7.31 -2.65 0.33
N GLU A 31 8.24 -2.10 -0.44
CA GLU A 31 8.00 -0.88 -1.22
C GLU A 31 6.88 -1.08 -2.24
N LEU A 32 6.92 -2.16 -3.03
CA LEU A 32 5.87 -2.48 -4.00
C LEU A 32 4.50 -2.72 -3.34
N ARG A 33 4.46 -3.40 -2.19
CA ARG A 33 3.21 -3.62 -1.45
C ARG A 33 2.64 -2.32 -0.88
N ALA A 34 3.50 -1.38 -0.46
CA ALA A 34 3.07 -0.06 -0.02
C ALA A 34 2.48 0.76 -1.19
N GLU A 35 3.17 0.79 -2.33
CA GLU A 35 2.68 1.45 -3.55
C GLU A 35 1.34 0.87 -4.02
N LEU A 36 1.17 -0.45 -3.94
CA LEU A 36 -0.08 -1.12 -4.28
C LEU A 36 -1.21 -0.62 -3.39
N ALA A 37 -1.00 -0.57 -2.07
CA ALA A 37 -2.02 -0.13 -1.13
C ALA A 37 -2.41 1.34 -1.35
N GLU A 38 -1.43 2.22 -1.58
CA GLU A 38 -1.68 3.61 -1.92
C GLU A 38 -2.50 3.74 -3.21
N ALA A 39 -2.12 3.03 -4.28
CA ALA A 39 -2.84 3.03 -5.55
C ALA A 39 -4.25 2.44 -5.42
N THR A 40 -4.43 1.40 -4.59
CA THR A 40 -5.74 0.80 -4.29
C THR A 40 -6.66 1.80 -3.58
N ALA A 41 -6.13 2.58 -2.61
CA ALA A 41 -6.89 3.65 -1.97
C ALA A 41 -7.26 4.76 -2.97
N GLU A 42 -6.33 5.19 -3.83
CA GLU A 42 -6.59 6.19 -4.86
C GLU A 42 -7.60 5.72 -5.92
N ALA A 43 -7.70 4.42 -6.15
CA ALA A 43 -8.71 3.81 -6.99
C ALA A 43 -10.11 3.73 -6.31
N GLY A 44 -10.22 4.14 -5.05
CA GLY A 44 -11.48 4.16 -4.27
C GLY A 44 -11.74 2.89 -3.46
N HIS A 45 -10.82 1.92 -3.49
CA HIS A 45 -10.95 0.66 -2.76
C HIS A 45 -10.35 0.78 -1.34
N LEU A 46 -10.94 1.66 -0.53
CA LEU A 46 -10.36 2.02 0.77
C LEU A 46 -10.29 0.83 1.74
N ASP A 47 -11.34 -0.01 1.81
CA ASP A 47 -11.35 -1.18 2.70
C ASP A 47 -10.23 -2.17 2.37
N ASP A 48 -10.03 -2.46 1.08
CA ASP A 48 -8.96 -3.34 0.61
C ASP A 48 -7.58 -2.74 0.93
N SER A 49 -7.43 -1.43 0.72
CA SER A 49 -6.18 -0.73 1.01
C SER A 49 -5.82 -0.75 2.50
N TYR A 50 -6.80 -0.56 3.39
CA TYR A 50 -6.60 -0.68 4.83
C TYR A 50 -6.11 -2.07 5.22
N TYR A 51 -6.76 -3.12 4.71
CA TYR A 51 -6.33 -4.51 4.94
C TYR A 51 -4.88 -4.75 4.45
N GLN A 52 -4.53 -4.21 3.27
CA GLN A 52 -3.19 -4.35 2.70
C GLN A 52 -2.11 -3.71 3.57
N VAL A 53 -2.31 -2.47 4.05
CA VAL A 53 -1.31 -1.79 4.89
C VAL A 53 -1.21 -2.41 6.29
N GLU A 54 -2.31 -2.94 6.85
CA GLU A 54 -2.29 -3.63 8.14
C GLU A 54 -1.44 -4.91 8.07
N GLU A 55 -1.67 -5.76 7.07
CA GLU A 55 -0.86 -6.96 6.89
C GLU A 55 0.59 -6.61 6.52
N LEU A 56 0.83 -5.55 5.73
CA LEU A 56 2.18 -5.09 5.39
C LEU A 56 3.00 -4.71 6.63
N VAL A 57 2.42 -3.93 7.56
CA VAL A 57 3.13 -3.51 8.78
C VAL A 57 3.44 -4.70 9.68
N LYS A 58 2.50 -5.63 9.81
CA LYS A 58 2.67 -6.86 10.60
C LYS A 58 3.77 -7.75 10.03
N ASP A 59 3.77 -7.94 8.72
CA ASP A 59 4.77 -8.71 7.98
C ASP A 59 6.17 -8.06 8.08
N ALA A 60 6.27 -6.76 7.81
CA ALA A 60 7.54 -6.02 7.88
C ALA A 60 8.14 -6.05 9.29
N ARG A 61 7.30 -5.89 10.33
CA ARG A 61 7.75 -5.96 11.74
C ARG A 61 8.22 -7.35 12.15
N ARG A 62 7.57 -8.40 11.66
CA ARG A 62 7.94 -9.78 11.95
C ARG A 62 9.31 -10.13 11.36
N GLU A 63 9.58 -9.66 10.16
CA GLU A 63 10.82 -10.00 9.43
C GLU A 63 12.01 -9.13 9.85
N HIS A 64 11.85 -7.80 9.86
CA HIS A 64 12.99 -6.88 9.98
C HIS A 64 13.16 -6.25 11.36
N GLY A 65 12.13 -6.34 12.22
CA GLY A 65 12.09 -5.63 13.50
C GLY A 65 11.70 -4.15 13.38
N PRO A 66 11.29 -3.52 14.49
CA PRO A 66 10.56 -2.24 14.49
C PRO A 66 11.37 -1.01 14.02
N ASP A 67 12.70 -1.04 14.15
CA ASP A 67 13.58 0.09 13.79
C ASP A 67 14.07 0.03 12.33
N HIS A 68 13.67 -0.98 11.57
CA HIS A 68 14.16 -1.16 10.20
C HIS A 68 13.47 -0.18 9.23
N PRO A 69 14.20 0.41 8.26
CA PRO A 69 13.62 1.33 7.27
C PRO A 69 12.43 0.76 6.49
N ALA A 70 12.41 -0.56 6.24
CA ALA A 70 11.26 -1.20 5.60
C ALA A 70 9.98 -1.14 6.47
N VAL A 71 10.10 -1.22 7.80
CA VAL A 71 8.96 -1.03 8.70
C VAL A 71 8.50 0.41 8.70
N LEU A 72 9.43 1.38 8.66
CA LEU A 72 9.08 2.80 8.54
C LEU A 72 8.27 3.04 7.26
N ARG A 73 8.73 2.53 6.11
CA ARG A 73 8.01 2.66 4.84
C ARG A 73 6.59 2.06 4.87
N ALA A 74 6.43 0.91 5.52
CA ALA A 74 5.12 0.29 5.72
C ALA A 74 4.19 1.15 6.59
N VAL A 75 4.72 1.80 7.64
CA VAL A 75 3.96 2.73 8.49
C VAL A 75 3.60 4.01 7.73
N GLU A 76 4.51 4.55 6.90
CA GLU A 76 4.21 5.70 6.03
C GLU A 76 3.05 5.41 5.08
N ALA A 77 2.97 4.17 4.55
CA ALA A 77 1.86 3.75 3.70
C ALA A 77 0.51 3.82 4.43
N VAL A 78 0.47 3.46 5.72
CA VAL A 78 -0.76 3.59 6.54
C VAL A 78 -1.24 5.03 6.58
N GLU A 79 -0.33 5.97 6.83
CA GLU A 79 -0.67 7.40 6.91
C GLU A 79 -1.10 7.94 5.54
N ALA A 80 -0.46 7.50 4.46
CA ALA A 80 -0.84 7.86 3.09
C ALA A 80 -2.26 7.37 2.75
N VAL A 81 -2.56 6.10 3.02
CA VAL A 81 -3.89 5.50 2.80
C VAL A 81 -4.98 6.22 3.60
N ARG A 82 -4.72 6.52 4.87
CA ARG A 82 -5.63 7.31 5.71
C ARG A 82 -5.88 8.70 5.13
N ALA A 83 -4.83 9.39 4.69
CA ALA A 83 -4.96 10.71 4.07
C ALA A 83 -5.75 10.67 2.76
N ILE A 84 -5.63 9.60 1.96
CA ILE A 84 -6.47 9.39 0.76
C ILE A 84 -7.93 9.19 1.18
N GLY A 85 -8.19 8.34 2.17
CA GLY A 85 -9.54 8.09 2.67
C GLY A 85 -10.24 9.33 3.22
N MET A 86 -9.53 10.18 3.99
CA MET A 86 -10.09 11.44 4.50
C MET A 86 -10.47 12.39 3.37
N ARG A 87 -9.61 12.56 2.36
CA ARG A 87 -9.91 13.40 1.19
C ARG A 87 -11.11 12.90 0.40
N ALA A 88 -11.26 11.58 0.26
CA ALA A 88 -12.42 10.98 -0.40
C ALA A 88 -13.72 11.25 0.39
N ALA A 89 -13.68 11.16 1.72
CA ALA A 89 -14.81 11.46 2.59
C ALA A 89 -15.22 12.95 2.53
N GLU A 90 -14.26 13.87 2.46
CA GLU A 90 -14.52 15.31 2.32
C GLU A 90 -15.18 15.65 0.97
N SER A 91 -14.74 15.00 -0.11
CA SER A 91 -15.31 15.21 -1.45
C SER A 91 -16.74 14.70 -1.60
N SER A 92 -17.12 13.68 -0.81
CA SER A 92 -18.47 13.09 -0.83
C SER A 92 -19.45 13.80 0.12
N GLY A 93 -18.96 14.56 1.10
CA GLY A 93 -19.78 15.35 2.02
C GLY A 93 -20.20 16.74 1.52
N ALA A 94 -19.71 17.17 0.35
CA ALA A 94 -19.99 18.51 -0.21
C ALA A 94 -21.16 18.57 -1.21
N GLU A 95 -21.82 17.44 -1.48
CA GLU A 95 -23.02 17.36 -2.32
C GLU A 95 -24.28 17.24 -1.44
N GLY A 96 -24.72 18.35 -0.84
CA GLY A 96 -25.92 18.44 0.00
C GLY A 96 -26.63 19.78 -0.10
#